data_AF-A0A2W1NRI0-F1
#
_entry.id   AF-A0A2W1NRI0-F1
#
_cell.length_a   1.000
_cell.length_b   1.000
_cell.length_c   1.000
_cell.angle_alpha   90.00
_cell.angle_beta   90.00
_cell.angle_gamma   90.00
#
_symmetry.space_group_name_H-M   'P 1'
#
loop_
_entity.id
_entity.type
_entity.pdbx_description
1 polymer ?
#
loop_
_entity_poly.entity_id
_entity_poly.type
_entity_poly.pdbx_seq_one_letter_code
_entity_poly.pdbx_strand_id
1 'polypeptide(L)'
;MKKSGLFSLLLVVIIAFTACKKKEEEEEVIEEPISNVGSKLTELPDGDQTFKGNLSNGEKLSDLSWAWNSSMACFVEPGKSWFEGNHVFYQIDIPKQTTIDIFLNATNSSDDIAIYAYSKGAGDKTIPPNISSCVSCEAAPSNSYAITGEKHLYLNATTNPYSIIIGVAGATGLTSGEYTISIDVES
;
A
#
# COMPACT_ATOMS: atom_id res chain seq x y z
N MET A 1 -49.14 -71.91 -21.63
CA MET A 1 -48.40 -70.85 -22.36
C MET A 1 -46.92 -71.02 -22.05
N LYS A 2 -46.08 -70.98 -23.10
CA LYS A 2 -44.63 -71.26 -23.11
C LYS A 2 -43.84 -70.23 -22.28
N LYS A 3 -42.83 -70.67 -21.52
CA LYS A 3 -41.40 -70.41 -21.83
C LYS A 3 -40.45 -71.09 -20.84
N SER A 4 -39.35 -71.54 -21.43
CA SER A 4 -38.21 -72.35 -20.97
C SER A 4 -36.95 -71.51 -20.78
N GLY A 5 -35.94 -72.07 -20.10
CA GLY A 5 -34.52 -71.68 -20.22
C GLY A 5 -33.98 -70.94 -18.98
N LEU A 6 -33.24 -71.55 -18.05
CA LEU A 6 -31.89 -72.16 -18.12
C LEU A 6 -30.76 -71.13 -18.11
N PHE A 7 -30.01 -71.17 -17.00
CA PHE A 7 -28.62 -70.75 -16.76
C PHE A 7 -27.83 -70.20 -17.95
N SER A 8 -27.19 -69.04 -17.75
CA SER A 8 -25.81 -68.85 -18.22
C SER A 8 -25.09 -67.79 -17.38
N LEU A 9 -24.08 -68.27 -16.67
CA LEU A 9 -23.10 -67.53 -15.90
C LEU A 9 -22.15 -66.87 -16.90
N LEU A 10 -22.19 -65.54 -17.06
CA LEU A 10 -21.16 -64.82 -17.79
C LEU A 10 -20.36 -63.93 -16.82
N LEU A 11 -19.16 -64.42 -16.54
CA LEU A 11 -18.06 -63.75 -15.88
C LEU A 11 -17.66 -62.51 -16.71
N VAL A 12 -17.93 -61.30 -16.20
CA VAL A 12 -17.36 -60.07 -16.78
C VAL A 12 -16.19 -59.65 -15.89
N VAL A 13 -15.01 -59.72 -16.51
CA VAL A 13 -13.71 -59.33 -15.96
C VAL A 13 -13.66 -57.81 -15.80
N ILE A 14 -13.14 -57.41 -14.64
CA ILE A 14 -12.89 -56.06 -14.16
C ILE A 14 -11.83 -55.36 -15.02
N ILE A 15 -12.10 -54.12 -15.43
CA ILE A 15 -11.03 -53.13 -15.69
C ILE A 15 -11.39 -51.88 -14.89
N ALA A 16 -10.83 -51.79 -13.69
CA ALA A 16 -10.87 -50.57 -12.89
C ALA A 16 -9.85 -49.59 -13.48
N PHE A 17 -10.35 -48.57 -14.21
CA PHE A 17 -9.55 -47.38 -14.48
C PHE A 17 -9.53 -46.54 -13.20
N THR A 18 -8.49 -46.70 -12.38
CA THR A 18 -8.18 -45.77 -11.31
C THR A 18 -7.76 -44.46 -11.94
N ALA A 19 -8.70 -43.53 -12.08
CA ALA A 19 -8.41 -42.15 -12.41
C ALA A 19 -7.62 -41.54 -11.25
N CYS A 20 -6.31 -41.34 -11.44
CA CYS A 20 -5.50 -40.47 -10.60
C CYS A 20 -6.06 -39.05 -10.72
N LYS A 21 -6.91 -38.65 -9.76
CA LYS A 21 -7.21 -37.24 -9.51
C LYS A 21 -5.93 -36.59 -9.01
N LYS A 22 -5.36 -35.72 -9.85
CA LYS A 22 -4.35 -34.74 -9.48
C LYS A 22 -4.91 -33.92 -8.33
N LYS A 23 -4.27 -34.01 -7.16
CA LYS A 23 -4.57 -33.18 -6.00
C LYS A 23 -3.90 -31.83 -6.28
N GLU A 24 -4.69 -30.82 -6.56
CA GLU A 24 -4.24 -29.43 -6.56
C GLU A 24 -3.99 -29.06 -5.11
N GLU A 25 -2.74 -28.72 -4.80
CA GLU A 25 -2.34 -28.11 -3.54
C GLU A 25 -2.79 -26.65 -3.61
N GLU A 26 -3.91 -26.39 -2.92
CA GLU A 26 -4.41 -25.06 -2.61
C GLU A 26 -3.52 -24.54 -1.48
N GLU A 27 -2.68 -23.55 -1.80
CA GLU A 27 -1.83 -22.85 -0.84
C GLU A 27 -2.74 -22.01 0.05
N GLU A 28 -2.94 -22.48 1.28
CA GLU A 28 -3.70 -21.81 2.32
C GLU A 28 -2.92 -20.55 2.76
N VAL A 29 -3.29 -19.40 2.21
CA VAL A 29 -2.84 -18.09 2.69
C VAL A 29 -3.48 -17.86 4.06
N ILE A 30 -2.68 -18.03 5.10
CA ILE A 30 -3.05 -17.71 6.47
C ILE A 30 -3.02 -16.18 6.63
N GLU A 31 -4.14 -15.50 6.39
CA GLU A 31 -4.30 -14.13 6.87
C GLU A 31 -4.61 -14.18 8.36
N GLU A 32 -3.59 -13.93 9.19
CA GLU A 32 -3.82 -13.69 10.62
C GLU A 32 -4.55 -12.34 10.81
N PRO A 33 -5.63 -12.29 11.61
CA PRO A 33 -6.36 -11.06 11.84
C PRO A 33 -5.65 -10.25 12.93
N ILE A 34 -4.91 -9.22 12.54
CA ILE A 34 -4.40 -8.24 13.51
C ILE A 34 -5.48 -7.18 13.73
N SER A 35 -6.15 -7.28 14.88
CA SER A 35 -7.12 -6.31 15.36
C SER A 35 -6.45 -5.16 16.13
N ASN A 36 -6.66 -3.94 15.62
CA ASN A 36 -6.85 -2.64 16.31
C ASN A 36 -5.75 -1.55 16.22
N VAL A 37 -6.24 -0.41 15.68
CA VAL A 37 -5.82 1.01 15.76
C VAL A 37 -4.67 1.47 14.86
N GLY A 38 -4.99 2.29 13.86
CA GLY A 38 -4.02 2.94 12.98
C GLY A 38 -4.05 2.34 11.59
N SER A 39 -4.36 3.19 10.60
CA SER A 39 -4.12 3.02 9.18
C SER A 39 -3.02 2.00 8.87
N LYS A 40 -3.38 0.92 8.16
CA LYS A 40 -2.47 -0.18 7.82
C LYS A 40 -1.23 0.37 7.09
N LEU A 41 -0.05 0.18 7.68
CA LEU A 41 1.22 0.42 7.01
C LEU A 41 1.53 -0.75 6.08
N THR A 42 1.80 -0.47 4.82
CA THR A 42 2.20 -1.47 3.83
C THR A 42 3.69 -1.36 3.56
N GLU A 43 4.44 -2.42 3.86
CA GLU A 43 5.86 -2.50 3.51
C GLU A 43 6.03 -2.80 2.02
N LEU A 44 6.87 -2.02 1.37
CA LEU A 44 7.21 -2.13 -0.04
C LEU A 44 8.56 -2.83 -0.18
N PRO A 45 8.80 -3.56 -1.29
CA PRO A 45 10.13 -4.05 -1.62
C PRO A 45 11.09 -2.89 -1.87
N ASP A 46 12.39 -3.15 -1.76
CA ASP A 46 13.42 -2.17 -2.12
C ASP A 46 13.46 -1.91 -3.63
N GLY A 47 13.87 -0.69 -4.01
CA GLY A 47 14.10 -0.29 -5.40
C GLY A 47 12.87 0.22 -6.15
N ASP A 48 13.07 0.42 -7.46
CA ASP A 48 12.07 1.01 -8.35
C ASP A 48 10.80 0.17 -8.43
N GLN A 49 9.65 0.85 -8.35
CA GLN A 49 8.37 0.17 -8.44
C GLN A 49 7.23 1.11 -8.82
N THR A 50 6.17 0.53 -9.36
CA THR A 50 4.90 1.24 -9.60
C THR A 50 3.75 0.36 -9.12
N PHE A 51 2.84 0.95 -8.35
CA PHE A 51 1.69 0.24 -7.81
C PHE A 51 0.46 1.14 -7.70
N LYS A 52 -0.71 0.52 -7.54
CA LYS A 52 -1.98 1.21 -7.35
C LYS A 52 -2.42 1.17 -5.89
N GLY A 53 -3.15 2.19 -5.48
CA GLY A 53 -3.77 2.27 -4.16
C GLY A 53 -5.15 2.91 -4.21
N ASN A 54 -5.85 2.87 -3.08
CA ASN A 54 -7.12 3.56 -2.90
C ASN A 54 -7.25 4.09 -1.46
N LEU A 55 -7.70 5.33 -1.31
CA LEU A 55 -7.94 5.97 -0.01
C LEU A 55 -8.98 5.22 0.86
N SER A 56 -9.83 4.39 0.25
CA SER A 56 -10.78 3.55 0.98
C SER A 56 -10.12 2.46 1.83
N ASN A 57 -8.85 2.13 1.56
CA ASN A 57 -8.05 1.21 2.37
C ASN A 57 -7.41 1.88 3.60
N GLY A 58 -7.60 3.20 3.73
CA GLY A 58 -7.04 4.02 4.79
C GLY A 58 -8.09 4.45 5.81
N GLU A 59 -7.67 5.34 6.70
CA GLU A 59 -8.55 5.96 7.69
C GLU A 59 -8.17 7.42 7.92
N LYS A 60 -9.14 8.20 8.41
CA LYS A 60 -8.90 9.58 8.80
C LYS A 60 -8.08 9.64 10.08
N LEU A 61 -7.03 10.44 10.07
CA LEU A 61 -6.28 10.75 11.29
C LEU A 61 -7.09 11.69 12.18
N SER A 62 -7.15 11.38 13.48
CA SER A 62 -7.82 12.22 14.48
C SER A 62 -7.04 13.48 14.82
N ASP A 63 -5.74 13.48 14.57
CA ASP A 63 -4.83 14.59 14.82
C ASP A 63 -3.81 14.72 13.67
N LEU A 64 -3.66 15.94 13.16
CA LEU A 64 -2.67 16.31 12.16
C LEU A 64 -1.56 17.21 12.72
N SER A 65 -1.64 17.58 14.01
CA SER A 65 -0.70 18.50 14.65
C SER A 65 0.74 18.00 14.67
N TRP A 66 0.91 16.68 14.54
CA TRP A 66 2.20 16.06 14.30
C TRP A 66 2.92 16.68 13.08
N ALA A 67 2.21 17.10 12.04
CA ALA A 67 2.85 17.51 10.78
C ALA A 67 3.48 18.90 10.81
N TRP A 68 2.92 19.84 11.57
CA TRP A 68 3.42 21.23 11.64
C TRP A 68 4.15 21.56 12.94
N ASN A 69 4.41 20.57 13.79
CA ASN A 69 5.29 20.78 14.93
C ASN A 69 6.74 21.01 14.43
N SER A 70 7.56 21.71 15.22
CA SER A 70 8.92 22.11 14.81
C SER A 70 9.89 20.94 14.61
N SER A 71 9.54 19.74 15.08
CA SER A 71 10.37 18.53 14.94
C SER A 71 10.00 17.68 13.70
N MET A 72 8.90 18.02 13.02
CA MET A 72 8.43 17.39 11.79
C MET A 72 8.43 18.37 10.63
N ALA A 73 7.71 19.48 10.77
CA ALA A 73 7.56 20.56 9.79
C ALA A 73 7.28 20.07 8.34
N CYS A 74 6.44 19.03 8.19
CA CYS A 74 6.13 18.43 6.90
C CYS A 74 5.24 19.29 6.02
N PHE A 75 4.19 19.84 6.63
CA PHE A 75 3.29 20.80 6.02
C PHE A 75 2.77 21.73 7.10
N VAL A 76 2.27 22.89 6.70
CA VAL A 76 1.84 23.95 7.62
C VAL A 76 0.36 23.83 7.96
N GLU A 77 -0.04 24.26 9.16
CA GLU A 77 -1.43 24.21 9.63
C GLU A 77 -2.45 24.84 8.64
N PRO A 78 -2.19 26.00 8.00
CA PRO A 78 -3.12 26.55 7.02
C PRO A 78 -3.43 25.64 5.83
N GLY A 79 -2.56 24.66 5.53
CA GLY A 79 -2.73 23.68 4.44
C GLY A 79 -3.37 22.37 4.89
N LYS A 80 -3.75 22.21 6.16
CA LYS A 80 -4.23 20.93 6.71
C LYS A 80 -5.43 20.35 5.95
N SER A 81 -6.30 21.19 5.36
CA SER A 81 -7.50 20.74 4.66
C SER A 81 -7.22 19.84 3.46
N TRP A 82 -6.00 19.89 2.91
CA TRP A 82 -5.53 18.99 1.85
C TRP A 82 -5.19 17.58 2.32
N PHE A 83 -5.17 17.36 3.64
CA PHE A 83 -4.77 16.13 4.31
C PHE A 83 -5.79 15.71 5.40
N GLU A 84 -7.05 16.15 5.33
CA GLU A 84 -8.06 15.88 6.38
C GLU A 84 -8.98 14.68 6.05
N GLY A 85 -8.79 14.03 4.91
CA GLY A 85 -9.49 12.84 4.46
C GLY A 85 -8.89 11.55 5.02
N ASN A 86 -9.04 10.45 4.29
CA ASN A 86 -8.39 9.18 4.67
C ASN A 86 -6.90 9.22 4.34
N HIS A 87 -6.10 8.52 5.13
CA HIS A 87 -4.67 8.31 4.93
C HIS A 87 -4.36 6.83 4.72
N VAL A 88 -3.52 6.54 3.73
CA VAL A 88 -2.91 5.23 3.49
C VAL A 88 -1.39 5.39 3.63
N PHE A 89 -0.74 4.42 4.27
CA PHE A 89 0.69 4.49 4.54
C PHE A 89 1.46 3.36 3.88
N TYR A 90 2.62 3.73 3.35
CA TYR A 90 3.60 2.82 2.80
C TYR A 90 4.96 3.05 3.45
N GLN A 91 5.78 2.01 3.52
CA GLN A 91 7.18 2.09 3.95
C GLN A 91 8.08 1.47 2.89
N ILE A 92 9.17 2.16 2.56
CA ILE A 92 10.30 1.59 1.82
C ILE A 92 11.59 1.92 2.58
N ASP A 93 12.48 0.94 2.71
CA ASP A 93 13.79 1.16 3.30
C ASP A 93 14.79 1.50 2.17
N ILE A 94 15.60 2.54 2.38
CA ILE A 94 16.63 2.95 1.42
C ILE A 94 18.02 2.90 2.07
N PRO A 95 19.04 2.38 1.37
CA PRO A 95 20.40 2.38 1.90
C PRO A 95 20.99 3.81 1.89
N LYS A 96 22.12 4.00 2.58
CA LYS A 96 22.89 5.24 2.45
C LYS A 96 23.36 5.43 1.00
N GLN A 97 23.71 6.67 0.67
CA GLN A 97 24.14 7.11 -0.66
C GLN A 97 23.08 6.83 -1.74
N THR A 98 21.81 7.04 -1.41
CA THR A 98 20.71 6.92 -2.36
C THR A 98 19.84 8.15 -2.40
N THR A 99 19.13 8.31 -3.51
CA THR A 99 18.04 9.25 -3.67
C THR A 99 16.77 8.48 -3.99
N ILE A 100 15.62 9.05 -3.62
CA ILE A 100 14.32 8.50 -3.92
C ILE A 100 13.41 9.61 -4.46
N ASP A 101 12.86 9.36 -5.63
CA ASP A 101 11.83 10.17 -6.27
C ASP A 101 10.50 9.43 -6.18
N ILE A 102 9.45 10.12 -5.73
CA ILE A 102 8.12 9.54 -5.51
C ILE A 102 7.10 10.36 -6.27
N PHE A 103 6.40 9.71 -7.19
CA PHE A 103 5.38 10.31 -8.03
C PHE A 103 3.99 9.79 -7.65
N LEU A 104 3.02 10.68 -7.49
CA LEU A 104 1.61 10.33 -7.31
C LEU A 104 0.78 10.86 -8.45
N ASN A 105 -0.02 9.98 -9.04
CA ASN A 105 -1.03 10.31 -10.03
C ASN A 105 -2.40 9.81 -9.56
N ALA A 106 -3.35 10.72 -9.34
CA ALA A 106 -4.74 10.34 -9.10
C ALA A 106 -5.35 9.78 -10.40
N THR A 107 -6.10 8.68 -10.30
CA THR A 107 -6.76 8.07 -11.46
C THR A 107 -7.87 8.98 -12.00
N ASN A 108 -8.56 9.68 -11.10
CA ASN A 108 -9.53 10.71 -11.43
C ASN A 108 -8.97 12.09 -11.07
N SER A 109 -8.89 12.98 -12.05
CA SER A 109 -8.34 14.33 -11.86
C SER A 109 -9.18 15.24 -10.97
N SER A 110 -10.43 14.86 -10.67
CA SER A 110 -11.25 15.57 -9.67
C SER A 110 -10.97 15.15 -8.23
N ASP A 111 -10.25 14.04 -8.01
CA ASP A 111 -9.97 13.56 -6.67
C ASP A 111 -8.81 14.37 -6.07
N ASP A 112 -9.12 15.12 -5.01
CA ASP A 112 -8.18 16.02 -4.34
C ASP A 112 -7.29 15.23 -3.37
N ILE A 113 -6.33 14.49 -3.94
CA ILE A 113 -5.40 13.60 -3.22
C ILE A 113 -4.07 14.35 -3.01
N ALA A 114 -3.50 14.29 -1.82
CA ALA A 114 -2.17 14.79 -1.49
C ALA A 114 -1.21 13.63 -1.18
N ILE A 115 0.10 13.91 -1.27
CA ILE A 115 1.15 13.00 -0.83
C ILE A 115 2.13 13.72 0.07
N TYR A 116 2.64 13.02 1.07
CA TYR A 116 3.80 13.44 1.86
C TYR A 116 4.69 12.23 2.13
N ALA A 117 5.96 12.48 2.42
CA ALA A 117 6.88 11.45 2.84
C ALA A 117 7.87 11.99 3.86
N TYR A 118 8.35 11.13 4.75
CA TYR A 118 9.35 11.49 5.73
C TYR A 118 10.32 10.37 6.01
N SER A 119 11.54 10.75 6.38
CA SER A 119 12.62 9.81 6.68
C SER A 119 12.78 9.58 8.18
N LYS A 120 12.97 8.31 8.55
CA LYS A 120 13.19 7.82 9.91
C LYS A 120 14.42 6.90 9.92
N GLY A 121 14.92 6.60 11.12
CA GLY A 121 15.95 5.57 11.27
C GLY A 121 15.50 4.26 10.61
N ALA A 122 16.41 3.57 9.93
CA ALA A 122 16.10 2.32 9.24
C ALA A 122 15.37 1.32 10.15
N GLY A 123 14.29 0.74 9.65
CA GLY A 123 13.39 -0.18 10.34
C GLY A 123 12.33 0.48 11.24
N ASP A 124 12.34 1.81 11.42
CA ASP A 124 11.32 2.51 12.23
C ASP A 124 10.00 2.63 11.46
N LYS A 125 8.97 1.96 11.98
CA LYS A 125 7.62 1.85 11.39
C LYS A 125 6.62 2.85 11.96
N THR A 126 7.07 3.84 12.72
CA THR A 126 6.19 4.79 13.40
C THR A 126 5.45 5.68 12.40
N ILE A 127 4.11 5.63 12.45
CA ILE A 127 3.22 6.44 11.61
C ILE A 127 2.45 7.49 12.43
N PRO A 128 1.96 8.57 11.79
CA PRO A 128 1.02 9.50 12.38
C PRO A 128 -0.18 8.84 13.07
N PRO A 129 -0.73 9.48 14.12
CA PRO A 129 -0.25 10.72 14.74
C PRO A 129 0.91 10.49 15.72
N ASN A 130 1.37 9.26 15.93
CA ASN A 130 2.30 8.88 16.99
C ASN A 130 3.78 9.15 16.64
N ILE A 131 4.05 10.18 15.83
CA ILE A 131 5.39 10.54 15.38
C ILE A 131 5.85 11.86 16.02
N SER A 132 7.04 11.84 16.60
CA SER A 132 7.61 13.01 17.29
C SER A 132 8.66 13.77 16.47
N SER A 133 9.32 13.10 15.53
CA SER A 133 10.39 13.69 14.71
C SER A 133 10.72 12.85 13.48
N CYS A 134 11.26 13.50 12.44
CA CYS A 134 11.85 12.89 11.25
C CYS A 134 13.20 13.54 10.92
N VAL A 135 13.97 12.93 10.02
CA VAL A 135 15.23 13.51 9.53
C VAL A 135 14.96 14.51 8.41
N SER A 136 14.05 14.19 7.50
CA SER A 136 13.53 15.05 6.44
C SER A 136 12.05 14.75 6.21
N CYS A 137 11.33 15.74 5.67
CA CYS A 137 9.91 15.65 5.35
C CYS A 137 9.63 16.44 4.08
N GLU A 138 8.88 15.86 3.16
CA GLU A 138 8.44 16.50 1.93
C GLU A 138 6.93 16.30 1.77
N ALA A 139 6.24 17.29 1.21
CA ALA A 139 4.81 17.22 0.96
C ALA A 139 4.42 17.94 -0.32
N ALA A 140 3.52 17.31 -1.08
CA ALA A 140 2.90 17.85 -2.27
C ALA A 140 1.38 17.90 -2.03
N PRO A 141 0.82 19.09 -1.72
CA PRO A 141 -0.59 19.23 -1.37
C PRO A 141 -1.49 18.94 -2.58
N SER A 142 -2.75 18.68 -2.30
CA SER A 142 -3.75 18.27 -3.27
C SER A 142 -4.00 19.34 -4.36
N ASN A 143 -3.91 20.62 -4.00
CA ASN A 143 -3.98 21.78 -4.90
C ASN A 143 -2.63 22.19 -5.54
N SER A 144 -1.56 21.40 -5.40
CA SER A 144 -0.28 21.70 -6.03
C SER A 144 -0.49 21.90 -7.53
N TYR A 145 -0.15 23.09 -8.04
CA TYR A 145 -0.25 23.51 -9.44
C TYR A 145 0.71 22.73 -10.38
N ALA A 146 0.92 21.43 -10.14
CA ALA A 146 1.64 20.60 -11.06
C ALA A 146 0.90 20.64 -12.41
N ILE A 147 1.58 21.18 -13.41
CA ILE A 147 1.07 21.44 -14.76
C ILE A 147 0.55 20.14 -15.42
N THR A 148 0.94 18.98 -14.89
CA THR A 148 0.59 17.63 -15.32
C THR A 148 -0.43 16.91 -14.43
N GLY A 149 -0.78 17.46 -13.26
CA GLY A 149 -1.59 16.76 -12.24
C GLY A 149 -0.83 15.70 -11.44
N GLU A 150 0.43 15.44 -11.80
CA GLU A 150 1.35 14.54 -11.09
C GLU A 150 2.01 15.27 -9.92
N LYS A 151 2.06 14.62 -8.75
CA LYS A 151 2.77 15.15 -7.57
C LYS A 151 4.11 14.45 -7.46
N HIS A 152 5.13 15.17 -7.05
CA HIS A 152 6.49 14.68 -6.96
C HIS A 152 7.11 15.06 -5.60
N LEU A 153 7.76 14.09 -4.97
CA LEU A 153 8.59 14.26 -3.78
C LEU A 153 9.99 13.73 -4.06
N TYR A 154 11.00 14.38 -3.48
CA TYR A 154 12.40 13.94 -3.56
C TYR A 154 12.99 13.87 -2.16
N LEU A 155 13.53 12.72 -1.78
CA LEU A 155 14.27 12.55 -0.53
C LEU A 155 15.64 11.92 -0.82
N ASN A 156 16.55 11.99 0.14
CA ASN A 156 17.85 11.35 0.03
C ASN A 156 18.34 10.74 1.34
N ALA A 157 19.19 9.74 1.20
CA ALA A 157 19.94 9.13 2.28
C ALA A 157 21.43 9.33 1.98
N THR A 158 22.11 10.25 2.66
CA THR A 158 23.52 10.54 2.38
C THR A 158 24.45 9.63 3.17
N THR A 159 24.35 9.68 4.50
CA THR A 159 25.30 9.04 5.42
C THR A 159 24.75 7.78 6.07
N ASN A 160 23.45 7.77 6.37
CA ASN A 160 22.76 6.68 7.06
C ASN A 160 21.66 6.10 6.18
N PRO A 161 21.34 4.81 6.30
CA PRO A 161 20.12 4.24 5.73
C PRO A 161 18.89 4.77 6.48
N TYR A 162 17.76 4.85 5.79
CA TYR A 162 16.51 5.37 6.34
C TYR A 162 15.31 4.54 5.91
N SER A 163 14.29 4.51 6.75
CA SER A 163 12.94 4.13 6.35
C SER A 163 12.21 5.38 5.87
N ILE A 164 11.65 5.31 4.67
CA ILE A 164 10.83 6.36 4.08
C ILE A 164 9.38 5.96 4.26
N ILE A 165 8.66 6.69 5.11
CA ILE A 165 7.21 6.53 5.24
C ILE A 165 6.54 7.47 4.27
N ILE A 166 5.65 6.93 3.44
CA ILE A 166 4.88 7.65 2.42
C ILE A 166 3.43 7.65 2.88
N GLY A 167 2.86 8.84 3.06
CA GLY A 167 1.44 9.03 3.33
C GLY A 167 0.71 9.57 2.12
N VAL A 168 -0.30 8.84 1.66
CA VAL A 168 -1.26 9.33 0.67
C VAL A 168 -2.53 9.73 1.40
N ALA A 169 -2.94 10.99 1.24
CA ALA A 169 -4.05 11.56 1.99
C ALA A 169 -5.12 12.13 1.07
N GLY A 170 -6.39 11.98 1.42
CA GLY A 170 -7.46 12.76 0.81
C GLY A 170 -7.55 14.15 1.43
N ALA A 171 -8.03 15.12 0.65
CA ALA A 171 -8.51 16.38 1.20
C ALA A 171 -9.77 16.21 2.07
N THR A 172 -10.24 17.30 2.66
CA THR A 172 -11.42 17.33 3.55
C THR A 172 -12.62 16.63 2.91
N GLY A 173 -13.07 15.53 3.53
CA GLY A 173 -14.23 14.75 3.08
C GLY A 173 -13.94 13.68 2.02
N LEU A 174 -12.71 13.59 1.50
CA LEU A 174 -12.32 12.57 0.53
C LEU A 174 -11.82 11.30 1.26
N THR A 175 -12.67 10.28 1.27
CA THR A 175 -12.40 8.99 1.96
C THR A 175 -12.17 7.82 1.00
N SER A 176 -12.24 8.06 -0.31
CA SER A 176 -12.02 7.08 -1.37
C SER A 176 -11.50 7.81 -2.60
N GLY A 177 -10.68 7.13 -3.39
CA GLY A 177 -10.05 7.69 -4.58
C GLY A 177 -8.88 6.80 -5.00
N GLU A 178 -8.87 6.38 -6.25
CA GLU A 178 -7.82 5.52 -6.80
C GLU A 178 -6.62 6.34 -7.26
N TYR A 179 -5.42 5.84 -7.02
CA TYR A 179 -4.18 6.49 -7.43
C TYR A 179 -3.12 5.47 -7.83
N THR A 180 -2.11 5.96 -8.55
CA THR A 180 -0.88 5.24 -8.87
C THR A 180 0.29 5.95 -8.21
N ILE A 181 1.18 5.17 -7.58
CA ILE A 181 2.49 5.62 -7.10
C ILE A 181 3.56 5.02 -7.99
N SER A 182 4.54 5.83 -8.38
CA SER A 182 5.80 5.39 -8.97
C SER A 182 6.95 5.86 -8.09
N ILE A 183 7.89 4.96 -7.82
CA ILE A 183 9.08 5.20 -7.00
C ILE A 183 10.28 4.86 -7.85
N ASP A 184 11.23 5.79 -7.91
CA ASP A 184 12.54 5.61 -8.54
C ASP A 184 13.63 5.80 -7.46
N VAL A 185 14.57 4.85 -7.38
CA VAL A 185 15.66 4.83 -6.40
C VAL A 185 17.00 4.79 -7.12
N GLU A 186 17.82 5.83 -6.92
CA GLU A 186 19.17 5.91 -7.51
C GLU A 186 20.25 5.72 -6.44
N SER A 187 21.40 5.14 -6.81
CA SER A 187 22.56 4.85 -5.93
C SER A 187 23.87 5.36 -6.53
#